data_AF-A0A3N5HFM7-F1
#
_entry.id   AF-A0A3N5HFM7-F1
#
_cell.length_a   1.000
_cell.length_b   1.000
_cell.length_c   1.000
_cell.angle_alpha   90.00
_cell.angle_beta   90.00
_cell.angle_gamma   90.00
#
_symmetry.space_group_name_H-M   'P 1'
#
loop_
_entity.id
_entity.type
_entity.pdbx_description
1 polymer ?
#
loop_
_entity_poly.entity_id
_entity_poly.type
_entity_poly.pdbx_seq_one_letter_code
_entity_poly.pdbx_strand_id
1 'polypeptide(L)' 'MTAEACPACTGLWPAPEQRIVDCGATVAYLHDDQFFPGWTCLVLKRHATELWQLERGERAALIEEVSRVARAVGAAF' A
#
# COMPACT_ATOMS: atom_id res chain seq x y z
N MET A 1 -13.90 -5.04 -10.99
CA MET A 1 -12.84 -6.07 -10.84
C MET A 1 -13.05 -6.79 -9.52
N THR A 2 -13.12 -8.12 -9.54
CA THR A 2 -13.23 -8.95 -8.32
C THR A 2 -11.84 -9.19 -7.73
N ALA A 3 -11.78 -9.65 -6.47
CA ALA A 3 -10.51 -9.96 -5.83
C ALA A 3 -9.71 -11.04 -6.59
N GLU A 4 -10.38 -12.05 -7.13
CA GLU A 4 -9.76 -13.18 -7.85
C GLU A 4 -9.05 -12.75 -9.15
N ALA A 5 -9.50 -11.66 -9.77
CA ALA A 5 -8.92 -11.11 -10.99
C ALA A 5 -8.06 -9.86 -10.74
N CYS A 6 -7.85 -9.47 -9.48
CA CYS A 6 -7.14 -8.25 -9.11
C CYS A 6 -5.65 -8.53 -8.96
N PRO A 7 -4.76 -7.86 -9.74
CA PRO A 7 -3.31 -8.06 -9.63
C PRO A 7 -2.74 -7.82 -8.22
N ALA A 8 -3.34 -6.88 -7.48
CA ALA A 8 -3.00 -6.60 -6.08
C ALA A 8 -3.36 -7.74 -5.13
N CYS A 9 -4.50 -8.39 -5.36
CA CYS A 9 -4.93 -9.51 -4.53
C CYS A 9 -4.19 -10.81 -4.89
N THR A 10 -3.84 -10.99 -6.17
CA THR A 10 -3.11 -12.18 -6.64
C THR A 10 -1.60 -12.07 -6.47
N GLY A 11 -1.09 -10.93 -5.99
CA GLY A 11 0.34 -10.69 -5.79
C GLY A 11 1.13 -10.51 -7.08
N LEU A 12 0.46 -10.26 -8.20
CA LEU A 12 1.09 -9.95 -9.48
C LEU A 12 1.62 -8.50 -9.52
N TRP A 13 1.02 -7.62 -8.72
CA TRP A 13 1.46 -6.23 -8.58
C TRP A 13 1.09 -5.70 -7.19
N PRO A 14 1.93 -4.93 -6.50
CA PRO A 14 3.33 -4.63 -6.82
C PRO A 14 4.19 -5.90 -6.77
N ALA A 15 5.38 -5.83 -7.36
CA ALA A 15 6.25 -7.01 -7.45
C ALA A 15 6.69 -7.47 -6.03
N PRO A 16 6.71 -8.78 -5.74
CA PRO A 16 7.07 -9.29 -4.42
C PRO A 16 8.46 -8.83 -3.93
N GLU A 17 9.39 -8.62 -4.86
CA GLU A 17 10.76 -8.14 -4.60
C GLU A 17 10.80 -6.70 -4.08
N GLN A 18 9.73 -5.94 -4.33
CA GLN A 18 9.59 -4.56 -3.88
C GLN A 18 8.97 -4.44 -2.50
N ARG A 19 8.54 -5.55 -1.90
CA ARG A 19 7.90 -5.56 -0.59
C ARG A 19 8.86 -5.05 0.47
N ILE A 20 8.41 -4.06 1.24
CA ILE A 20 9.16 -3.45 2.33
C ILE A 20 8.74 -4.10 3.65
N VAL A 21 7.47 -3.93 4.04
CA VAL A 21 6.98 -4.33 5.36
C VAL A 21 5.45 -4.46 5.39
N ASP A 22 4.97 -5.35 6.26
CA ASP A 22 3.56 -5.42 6.64
C ASP A 22 3.23 -4.29 7.65
N CYS A 23 2.24 -3.46 7.33
CA CYS A 23 1.88 -2.30 8.13
C CYS A 23 0.69 -2.54 9.07
N GLY A 24 0.00 -3.68 8.96
CA GLY A 24 -1.27 -3.94 9.62
C GLY A 24 -2.37 -4.21 8.59
N ALA A 25 -3.13 -3.18 8.21
CA ALA A 25 -4.17 -3.24 7.18
C ALA A 25 -3.60 -3.23 5.75
N THR A 26 -2.40 -2.65 5.59
CA THR A 26 -1.69 -2.58 4.31
C THR A 26 -0.35 -3.31 4.32
N VAL A 27 0.19 -3.52 3.13
CA VAL A 27 1.60 -3.87 2.90
C VAL A 27 2.25 -2.75 2.09
N ALA A 28 3.43 -2.32 2.51
CA ALA A 28 4.20 -1.29 1.83
C ALA A 28 5.15 -1.91 0.80
N TYR A 29 5.23 -1.30 -0.38
CA TYR A 29 6.08 -1.69 -1.50
C TYR A 29 6.78 -0.46 -2.08
N LEU A 30 8.00 -0.63 -2.60
CA LEU A 30 8.57 0.36 -3.51
C LEU A 30 7.80 0.34 -4.83
N HIS A 31 7.55 1.51 -5.42
CA HIS A 31 6.97 1.62 -6.75
C HIS A 31 8.02 1.25 -7.83
N ASP A 32 7.60 0.66 -8.96
CA ASP A 32 8.53 0.24 -10.04
C ASP A 32 9.29 1.41 -10.67
N ASP A 33 8.56 2.46 -11.03
CA ASP A 33 9.10 3.65 -11.69
C ASP A 33 9.59 4.64 -10.63
N GLN A 34 10.67 4.34 -9.89
CA GLN A 34 11.27 5.17 -8.81
C GLN A 34 11.74 6.58 -9.27
N PHE A 35 10.90 7.32 -9.99
CA PHE A 35 11.11 8.70 -10.42
C PHE A 35 11.47 9.61 -9.23
N PHE A 36 10.89 9.34 -8.06
CA PHE A 36 11.32 9.90 -6.78
C PHE A 36 11.94 8.80 -5.91
N PRO A 37 13.13 9.03 -5.32
CA PRO A 37 13.72 8.10 -4.36
C PRO A 37 12.76 7.81 -3.21
N GLY A 38 12.50 6.53 -2.94
CA GLY A 38 11.63 6.11 -1.85
C GLY A 38 10.14 6.18 -2.17
N TRP A 39 9.76 6.36 -3.45
CA TRP A 39 8.35 6.32 -3.83
C TRP A 39 7.74 4.98 -3.42
N THR A 40 6.85 5.04 -2.43
CA THR A 40 6.30 3.88 -1.75
C THR A 40 4.79 3.83 -1.96
N CYS A 41 4.27 2.64 -2.26
CA CYS A 41 2.86 2.34 -2.37
C CYS A 41 2.40 1.47 -1.19
N LEU A 42 1.26 1.83 -0.59
CA LEU A 42 0.60 1.00 0.41
C LEU A 42 -0.60 0.31 -0.25
N VAL A 43 -0.61 -1.02 -0.19
CA VAL A 43 -1.67 -1.85 -0.78
C VAL A 43 -2.47 -2.49 0.34
N LEU A 44 -3.80 -2.28 0.32
CA LEU A 44 -4.71 -2.89 1.28
C LEU A 44 -4.74 -4.42 1.11
N LYS A 45 -4.71 -5.14 2.22
CA LYS A 45 -4.89 -6.60 2.23
C LYS A 45 -6.32 -7.00 1.87
N ARG A 46 -7.29 -6.16 2.21
CA ARG A 46 -8.68 -6.31 1.80
C ARG A 46 -8.88 -5.66 0.43
N HIS A 47 -9.51 -6.37 -0.50
CA HIS A 47 -9.90 -5.81 -1.79
C HIS A 47 -10.87 -4.64 -1.61
N ALA A 48 -10.44 -3.47 -2.08
CA ALA A 48 -11.25 -2.28 -2.26
C ALA A 48 -10.65 -1.51 -3.45
N THR A 49 -11.51 -0.99 -4.32
CA THR A 49 -11.08 -0.17 -5.45
C THR A 49 -11.24 1.31 -5.16
N GLU A 50 -12.07 1.67 -4.17
CA GLU A 50 -12.42 3.05 -3.86
C GLU A 50 -12.46 3.29 -2.34
N LEU A 51 -12.05 4.49 -1.89
CA LEU A 51 -11.98 4.83 -0.46
C LEU A 51 -13.35 4.82 0.24
N TRP A 52 -14.44 5.07 -0.49
CA TRP A 52 -15.80 5.04 0.08
C TRP A 52 -16.33 3.61 0.33
N GLN A 53 -15.64 2.58 -0.17
CA GLN A 53 -15.92 1.17 0.13
C GLN A 53 -15.30 0.70 1.46
N LEU A 54 -14.46 1.55 2.07
CA LEU A 54 -13.86 1.30 3.37
C LEU A 54 -14.81 1.70 4.49
N GLU A 55 -14.78 0.97 5.60
CA GLU A 55 -15.41 1.45 6.82
C GLU A 55 -14.64 2.65 7.38
N ARG A 56 -15.27 3.42 8.27
CA ARG A 56 -14.62 4.58 8.89
C ARG A 56 -13.32 4.21 9.60
N GLY A 57 -13.31 3.08 10.31
CA GLY A 57 -12.12 2.58 11.01
C GLY A 57 -10.99 2.20 10.05
N GLU A 58 -11.32 1.53 8.94
CA GLU A 58 -10.34 1.15 7.91
C GLU A 58 -9.71 2.37 7.24
N ARG A 59 -10.51 3.39 6.90
CA ARG A 59 -9.97 4.66 6.36
C ARG A 59 -9.03 5.35 7.33
N ALA A 60 -9.39 5.39 8.62
CA ALA A 60 -8.54 6.01 9.64
C ALA A 60 -7.20 5.25 9.76
N ALA A 61 -7.25 3.92 9.85
CA ALA A 61 -6.06 3.08 9.92
C ALA A 61 -5.15 3.27 8.69
N LEU A 62 -5.73 3.32 7.48
CA LEU A 62 -4.98 3.58 6.25
C LEU A 62 -4.20 4.91 6.31
N ILE A 63 -4.83 6.00 6.79
CA ILE A 63 -4.17 7.31 6.87
C ILE A 63 -3.06 7.34 7.93
N GLU A 64 -3.23 6.63 9.04
CA GLU A 64 -2.16 6.46 10.04
C GLU A 64 -0.97 5.68 9.47
N GLU A 65 -1.23 4.62 8.70
CA GLU A 65 -0.18 3.84 8.04
C GLU A 65 0.55 4.66 6.97
N VAL A 66 -0.16 5.44 6.16
CA VAL A 66 0.42 6.41 5.20
C VAL A 66 1.33 7.40 5.92
N SER A 67 0.86 7.98 7.03
CA SER A 67 1.62 8.96 7.80
C SER A 67 2.91 8.36 8.38
N ARG A 68 2.85 7.12 8.88
CA ARG A 68 4.02 6.41 9.40
C ARG A 68 5.05 6.11 8.31
N VAL A 69 4.60 5.62 7.15
CA VAL A 69 5.51 5.33 6.03
C VAL A 69 6.11 6.61 5.46
N ALA A 70 5.32 7.66 5.29
CA ALA A 70 5.83 8.95 4.81
C ALA A 70 6.92 9.53 5.71
N ARG A 71 6.77 9.41 7.05
CA ARG A 71 7.83 9.78 8.00
C ARG A 71 9.10 8.96 7.82
N ALA A 72 8.96 7.65 7.57
CA ALA A 72 10.12 6.78 7.34
C ALA A 72 10.84 7.12 6.03
N VAL A 73 10.09 7.37 4.95
CA VAL A 73 10.64 7.80 3.65
C VAL A 73 11.38 9.13 3.80
N GLY A 74 10.77 10.14 4.41
CA GLY A 74 11.41 11.45 4.61
C GLY A 74 12.57 11.47 5.61
N ALA A 75 12.79 10.39 6.37
CA ALA A 75 13.99 10.22 7.19
C ALA A 75 15.12 9.47 6.44
N ALA A 76 14.78 8.73 5.39
CA ALA A 76 15.72 7.92 4.61
C ALA A 76 16.28 8.65 3.38
N PHE A 77 15.58 9.67 2.87
CA PHE A 77 15.91 10.46 1.69
C PHE A 77 15.69 11.95 1.97
#